data_AF-A0A916MIB4-F1
#
_entry.id   AF-A0A916MIB4-F1
#
_cell.length_a   1.000
_cell.length_b   1.000
_cell.length_c   1.000
_cell.angle_alpha   90.00
_cell.angle_beta   90.00
_cell.angle_gamma   90.00
#
_symmetry.space_group_name_H-M   'P 1'
#
loop_
_entity.id
_entity.type
_entity.pdbx_description
1 polymer ?
#
loop_
_entity_poly.entity_id
_entity_poly.type
_entity_poly.pdbx_seq_one_letter_code
_entity_poly.pdbx_strand_id
1 'polypeptide(L)' 'MASVNKVIIIGNLGRDPEVRYTPNGNAVCNLRIATTRNWKNRDSGEKQEETEWHSVVLYDRQAE' A
#
# COMPACT_ATOMS: atom_id res chain seq x y z
N MET A 1 -15.60 16.00 17.68
CA MET A 1 -14.15 16.17 17.84
C MET A 1 -13.51 15.81 16.51
N ALA A 2 -12.79 16.73 15.87
CA ALA A 2 -12.08 16.45 14.61
C ALA A 2 -10.69 15.87 14.92
N SER A 3 -10.27 14.83 14.20
CA SER A 3 -8.93 14.25 14.28
C SER A 3 -8.32 14.12 12.88
N VAL A 4 -7.00 13.93 12.81
CA VAL A 4 -6.29 13.72 11.55
C VAL A 4 -5.87 12.26 11.46
N ASN A 5 -6.29 11.59 10.40
CA ASN A 5 -5.77 10.30 9.98
C ASN A 5 -5.14 10.47 8.59
N LYS A 6 -3.82 10.36 8.50
CA LYS A 6 -3.06 10.52 7.27
C LYS A 6 -1.96 9.45 7.20
N VAL A 7 -1.92 8.74 6.08
CA VAL A 7 -0.88 7.76 5.75
C VAL A 7 -0.23 8.18 4.44
N ILE A 8 1.10 8.17 4.38
CA ILE A 8 1.88 8.45 3.17
C ILE A 8 2.75 7.22 2.91
N ILE A 9 2.59 6.59 1.74
CA ILE A 9 3.31 5.38 1.35
C ILE A 9 4.08 5.66 0.07
N ILE A 10 5.34 5.26 0.03
CA ILE A 10 6.18 5.27 -1.17
C ILE A 10 6.73 3.86 -1.31
N GLY A 11 6.38 3.18 -2.40
CA GLY A 11 6.71 1.78 -2.60
C GLY A 11 6.39 1.31 -4.02
N ASN A 12 6.48 0.01 -4.24
CA ASN A 12 6.29 -0.60 -5.55
C ASN A 12 5.03 -1.46 -5.59
N LEU A 13 4.36 -1.53 -6.75
CA LEU A 13 3.24 -2.46 -6.94
C LEU A 13 3.76 -3.92 -6.95
N GLY A 14 3.13 -4.79 -6.17
CA GLY A 14 3.45 -6.22 -6.16
C GLY A 14 2.67 -7.05 -7.18
N ARG A 15 1.62 -6.48 -7.76
CA ARG A 15 0.78 -7.06 -8.80
C ARG A 15 0.06 -5.94 -9.54
N ASP A 16 -0.50 -6.28 -10.69
CA ASP A 16 -1.29 -5.35 -11.47
C ASP A 16 -2.49 -4.80 -10.66
N PRO A 17 -2.86 -3.52 -10.86
CA PRO A 17 -4.05 -2.94 -10.24
C PRO A 17 -5.33 -3.72 -10.56
N GLU A 18 -6.15 -3.99 -9.55
CA GLU A 18 -7.43 -4.68 -9.73
C GLU A 18 -8.58 -3.66 -9.69
N VAL A 19 -9.06 -3.27 -10.88
CA VAL A 19 -10.22 -2.36 -11.05
C VAL A 19 -11.52 -3.16 -11.10
N ARG A 20 -12.50 -2.73 -10.31
CA ARG A 20 -13.86 -3.28 -10.26
C ARG A 20 -14.88 -2.15 -10.26
N TYR A 21 -16.03 -2.38 -10.88
CA TYR A 21 -17.15 -1.46 -10.82
C TYR A 21 -18.18 -1.97 -9.81
N THR A 22 -18.59 -1.10 -8.90
CA THR A 22 -19.68 -1.38 -7.95
C THR A 22 -21.02 -1.48 -8.70
N PRO A 23 -22.06 -2.09 -8.10
CA PRO A 23 -23.40 -2.12 -8.71
C PRO A 23 -23.97 -0.75 -9.04
N ASN A 24 -23.50 0.29 -8.35
CA ASN A 24 -23.90 1.68 -8.57
C ASN A 24 -23.09 2.38 -9.68
N GLY A 25 -22.16 1.67 -10.33
CA GLY A 25 -21.34 2.20 -11.43
C GLY A 25 -20.02 2.85 -11.01
N ASN A 26 -19.74 3.00 -9.71
CA ASN A 26 -18.50 3.63 -9.25
C ASN A 26 -17.30 2.69 -9.42
N ALA A 27 -16.20 3.23 -9.95
CA ALA A 27 -14.92 2.53 -10.05
C ALA A 27 -14.23 2.40 -8.68
N VAL A 28 -13.68 1.22 -8.42
CA VAL A 28 -12.89 0.89 -7.22
C VAL A 28 -11.65 0.14 -7.67
N CYS A 29 -10.47 0.66 -7.33
CA CYS A 29 -9.20 0.05 -7.70
C CYS A 29 -8.45 -0.41 -6.44
N ASN A 30 -8.00 -1.67 -6.44
CA ASN A 30 -7.22 -2.24 -5.34
C ASN A 30 -5.76 -2.35 -5.74
N LEU A 31 -4.89 -1.72 -4.96
CA LEU A 31 -3.45 -1.76 -5.11
C LEU A 31 -2.81 -2.57 -3.98
N ARG A 32 -1.75 -3.31 -4.32
CA ARG A 32 -0.89 -3.98 -3.34
C ARG A 32 0.51 -3.36 -3.42
N ILE A 33 0.90 -2.59 -2.40
CA ILE A 33 2.17 -1.83 -2.40
C ILE A 33 3.16 -2.46 -1.43
N ALA A 34 4.36 -2.80 -1.91
CA ALA A 34 5.49 -3.26 -1.12
C ALA A 34 6.35 -2.08 -0.65
N THR A 35 6.72 -2.08 0.63
CA THR A 35 7.76 -1.22 1.20
C THR A 35 8.77 -2.08 1.93
N THR A 36 10.05 -1.87 1.67
CA THR A 36 11.12 -2.70 2.23
C THR A 36 11.99 -1.88 3.17
N ARG A 37 12.19 -2.36 4.39
CA ARG A 37 13.09 -1.77 5.38
C ARG A 37 14.32 -2.65 5.54
N ASN A 38 15.49 -2.04 5.39
CA ASN A 38 16.78 -2.70 5.57
C ASN A 38 17.50 -2.11 6.77
N TRP A 39 17.91 -2.96 7.72
CA TRP A 39 18.68 -2.53 8.89
C TRP A 39 19.71 -3.58 9.28
N LYS A 40 20.70 -3.17 10.08
CA LYS A 40 21.66 -4.08 10.68
C LYS A 40 21.16 -4.48 12.06
N ASN A 41 20.99 -5.78 12.32
CA ASN A 41 20.64 -6.26 13.65
C ASN A 41 21.81 -5.96 14.61
N ARG A 42 21.51 -5.38 15.78
CA ARG A 42 22.51 -4.99 16.77
C ARG A 42 23.14 -6.19 17.48
N ASP A 43 22.40 -7.29 17.60
CA ASP A 43 22.83 -8.48 18.35
C ASP A 43 23.62 -9.45 17.47
N SER A 44 23.17 -9.71 16.23
CA SER A 44 23.87 -10.62 15.31
C SER A 44 24.86 -9.92 14.37
N GLY A 45 24.74 -8.61 14.18
CA GLY A 45 25.53 -7.87 13.21
C GLY A 45 25.18 -8.14 11.75
N GLU A 46 24.16 -8.96 11.47
CA GLU A 46 23.72 -9.29 10.13
C GLU A 46 22.81 -8.20 9.55
N LYS A 47 22.79 -8.09 8.21
CA LYS A 47 21.80 -7.27 7.51
C LYS A 47 20.48 -8.03 7.49
N GLN A 48 19.42 -7.39 7.98
CA GLN A 48 18.05 -7.87 7.88
C GLN A 48 17.28 -7.00 6.89
N GLU A 49 16.35 -7.65 6.19
CA GLU A 49 15.44 -7.06 5.23
C GLU A 49 14.03 -7.54 5.58
N GLU A 50 13.10 -6.60 5.74
CA GLU A 50 11.68 -6.88 5.98
C GLU A 50 10.84 -6.11 4.97
N THR A 51 9.95 -6.83 4.29
CA THR A 51 9.01 -6.23 3.34
C THR A 51 7.61 -6.23 3.94
N GLU A 52 7.08 -5.03 4.12
CA GLU A 52 5.69 -4.79 4.48
C GLU A 52 4.84 -4.60 3.23
N TRP A 53 3.61 -5.07 3.31
CA TRP A 53 2.68 -5.01 2.21
C TRP A 53 1.41 -4.25 2.60
N HIS A 54 1.13 -3.18 1.86
CA HIS A 54 0.01 -2.27 2.07
C HIS A 54 -1.14 -2.60 1.10
N SER A 55 -2.37 -2.61 1.60
CA SER A 55 -3.57 -2.74 0.76
C SER A 55 -4.19 -1.36 0.64
N VAL A 56 -4.22 -0.81 -0.57
CA VAL A 56 -4.72 0.54 -0.83
C VAL A 56 -5.92 0.46 -1.75
N VAL A 57 -7.01 1.10 -1.36
CA VAL A 57 -8.23 1.18 -2.15
C VAL A 57 -8.39 2.60 -2.66
N LEU A 58 -8.45 2.75 -3.98
CA LEU A 58 -8.78 4.00 -4.65
C LEU A 58 -10.25 3.96 -5.08
N TYR A 59 -10.90 5.13 -5.08
CA TYR A 59 -12.30 5.31 -5.44
C TYR A 59 -12.45 6.35 -6.56
N ASP A 60 -13.53 6.23 -7.33
CA ASP A 60 -13.99 7.18 -8.34
C ASP A 60 -12.87 7.54 -9.34
N ARG A 61 -12.60 8.83 -9.57
CA ARG A 61 -11.60 9.31 -10.55
C ARG A 61 -10.18 8.80 -10.29
N GLN A 62 -9.85 8.40 -9.06
CA GLN A 62 -8.54 7.83 -8.76
C GLN A 62 -8.47 6.32 -9.04
N ALA A 63 -9.62 5.68 -9.23
CA ALA A 63 -9.74 4.26 -9.56
C ALA A 63 -9.81 3.98 -11.07
N GLU A 64 -10.12 4.99 -11.88
CA GLU A 64 -10.03 4.99 -13.35
C GLU A 64 -8.58 4.98 -13.84
#